data_AF-A0A140K0X0-F1
#
_entry.id   AF-A0A140K0X0-F1
#
_cell.length_a   1.000
_cell.length_b   1.000
_cell.length_c   1.000
_cell.angle_alpha   90.00
_cell.angle_beta   90.00
_cell.angle_gamma   90.00
#
_symmetry.space_group_name_H-M   'P 1'
#
loop_
_entity.id
_entity.type
_entity.pdbx_description
1 polymer ?
#
loop_
_entity_poly.entity_id
_entity_poly.type
_entity_poly.pdbx_seq_one_letter_code
_entity_poly.pdbx_strand_id
1 'polypeptide(L)'
;MKSRFLFPTLAVVAVTFSLLAVTSWYWILSQSPLNLLEGGVTDYPSAAVFVPKQAPVMVSLLANPEKLESLSQLTVPISQRRQSHQEWQELKNNLLAQTGLDYYQDIQPWLGEEVTLAVTSLDYDRNEVNGVQPGYLLAIATKDRELAKEFLQLSYSQQAIANKVDLAFEQYQGVNLIYQRRGQNSKQPKVWASAVVGDFVLFANYPQVLEEAINNVQAVDLNLTHAVAYQNALKTIVQPRIGLAYLNLPGASAWVGKSATSLTPDIEQMLTVTLSLNPQGLVAQTALIGVAGESARTPLLTQPVAALKYLPSDSILAVAGVDLNDFWQKIVNGIDQDSPLAQFINQTLVSLQTPVGIDFAQDIFSWIQGEYALALVPNSDANQLDWLLIAEKTSTANTEEAIAKLDSLASDQSLSVGNFDVGNSQVTAWTKLKTAARNQLVSLNAEVKGAHTDRENYVILARSIETITKAIKPNHTSILEQPNFKKAIASLPTNNDGYVYLDWETGKSIFEQKLPIIRVVELAAQSFFSHLKSLTLTSLGSENGIRRATIYFNLDFS
;
A
#
# COMPACT_ATOMS: atom_id res chain seq x y z
N MET A 1 62.89 15.94 -37.49
CA MET A 1 61.71 16.79 -37.23
C MET A 1 60.44 15.95 -37.40
N LYS A 2 59.42 16.18 -36.55
CA LYS A 2 58.01 15.71 -36.65
C LYS A 2 57.63 14.25 -36.27
N SER A 3 57.96 13.77 -35.07
CA SER A 3 57.14 12.69 -34.43
C SER A 3 56.75 12.94 -32.97
N ARG A 4 57.31 13.98 -32.31
CA ARG A 4 57.04 14.30 -30.90
C ARG A 4 55.64 14.88 -30.60
N PHE A 5 54.85 15.19 -31.63
CA PHE A 5 53.49 15.73 -31.46
C PHE A 5 52.37 14.72 -31.77
N LEU A 6 52.66 13.58 -32.41
CA LEU A 6 51.61 12.63 -32.83
C LEU A 6 51.05 11.79 -31.67
N PHE A 7 51.91 11.35 -30.75
CA PHE A 7 51.50 10.55 -29.58
C PHE A 7 50.61 11.31 -28.58
N PRO A 8 50.91 12.56 -28.18
CA PRO A 8 50.01 13.31 -27.29
C PRO A 8 48.68 13.67 -27.97
N THR A 9 48.66 13.95 -29.29
CA THR A 9 47.40 14.20 -30.01
C THR A 9 46.54 12.94 -30.14
N LEU A 10 47.15 11.76 -30.37
CA LEU A 10 46.43 10.48 -30.38
C LEU A 10 45.87 10.11 -29.01
N ALA A 11 46.62 10.40 -27.93
CA ALA A 11 46.15 10.19 -26.57
C ALA A 11 44.97 11.10 -26.20
N VAL A 12 45.02 12.38 -26.58
CA VAL A 12 43.90 13.32 -26.38
C VAL A 12 42.67 12.88 -27.18
N VAL A 13 42.83 12.50 -28.44
CA VAL A 13 41.72 12.00 -29.28
C VAL A 13 41.11 10.72 -28.70
N ALA A 14 41.94 9.77 -28.23
CA ALA A 14 41.46 8.54 -27.61
C ALA A 14 40.69 8.81 -26.31
N VAL A 15 41.18 9.67 -25.43
CA VAL A 15 40.47 10.07 -24.20
C VAL A 15 39.16 10.78 -24.51
N THR A 16 39.14 11.63 -25.53
CA THR A 16 37.92 12.33 -25.96
C THR A 16 36.89 11.36 -26.52
N PHE A 17 37.31 10.39 -27.35
CA PHE A 17 36.43 9.33 -27.86
C PHE A 17 35.94 8.38 -26.77
N SER A 18 36.78 8.04 -25.79
CA SER A 18 36.36 7.22 -24.64
C SER A 18 35.37 7.96 -23.76
N LEU A 19 35.59 9.26 -23.49
CA LEU A 19 34.62 10.09 -22.76
C LEU A 19 33.31 10.20 -23.54
N LEU A 20 33.36 10.46 -24.84
CA LEU A 20 32.18 10.50 -25.69
C LEU A 20 31.47 9.15 -25.70
N ALA A 21 32.18 8.04 -25.87
CA ALA A 21 31.60 6.69 -25.85
C ALA A 21 30.97 6.36 -24.50
N VAL A 22 31.62 6.71 -23.37
CA VAL A 22 31.06 6.53 -22.03
C VAL A 22 29.82 7.39 -21.84
N THR A 23 29.83 8.66 -22.29
CA THR A 23 28.64 9.54 -22.20
C THR A 23 27.50 9.08 -23.10
N SER A 24 27.79 8.60 -24.32
CA SER A 24 26.81 8.06 -25.25
C SER A 24 26.23 6.74 -24.75
N TRP A 25 27.07 5.86 -24.19
CA TRP A 25 26.64 4.59 -23.61
C TRP A 25 25.80 4.82 -22.34
N TYR A 26 26.21 5.75 -21.48
CA TYR A 26 25.43 6.16 -20.32
C TYR A 26 24.08 6.76 -20.73
N TRP A 27 24.04 7.60 -21.76
CA TRP A 27 22.80 8.18 -22.29
C TRP A 27 21.86 7.10 -22.85
N ILE A 28 22.38 6.16 -23.66
CA ILE A 28 21.62 5.02 -24.19
C ILE A 28 21.07 4.13 -23.06
N LEU A 29 21.88 3.83 -22.04
CA LEU A 29 21.45 3.05 -20.89
C LEU A 29 20.43 3.80 -20.01
N SER A 30 20.55 5.12 -19.87
CA SER A 30 19.60 5.95 -19.09
C SER A 30 18.21 6.03 -19.74
N GLN A 31 18.14 5.91 -21.07
CA GLN A 31 16.88 5.83 -21.82
C GLN A 31 16.38 4.39 -21.97
N SER A 32 17.20 3.40 -21.64
CA SER A 32 16.82 1.99 -21.72
C SER A 32 15.87 1.60 -20.58
N PRO A 33 14.88 0.73 -20.81
CA PRO A 33 14.07 0.15 -19.73
C PRO A 33 14.89 -0.74 -18.78
N LEU A 34 16.13 -1.11 -19.15
CA LEU A 34 17.00 -1.95 -18.34
C LEU A 34 17.44 -1.29 -17.03
N ASN A 35 17.43 0.05 -16.96
CA ASN A 35 17.75 0.75 -15.71
C ASN A 35 16.72 0.48 -14.60
N LEU A 36 15.53 -0.01 -14.94
CA LEU A 36 14.48 -0.38 -13.99
C LEU A 36 14.63 -1.81 -13.44
N LEU A 37 15.54 -2.63 -13.99
CA LEU A 37 15.73 -4.03 -13.57
C LEU A 37 16.23 -4.16 -12.13
N GLU A 38 16.90 -3.13 -11.60
CA GLU A 38 17.35 -3.08 -10.20
C GLU A 38 16.23 -2.69 -9.23
N GLY A 39 14.98 -2.64 -9.69
CA GLY A 39 13.80 -2.28 -8.89
C GLY A 39 13.24 -0.89 -9.19
N GLY A 40 13.94 -0.09 -10.00
CA GLY A 40 13.52 1.24 -10.42
C GLY A 40 14.68 2.24 -10.41
N VAL A 41 14.37 3.51 -10.16
CA VAL A 41 15.36 4.60 -10.05
C VAL A 41 15.68 4.93 -8.60
N THR A 42 16.83 5.55 -8.36
CA THR A 42 17.25 6.04 -7.04
C THR A 42 16.94 7.52 -6.82
N ASP A 43 16.26 8.17 -7.76
CA ASP A 43 15.84 9.56 -7.64
C ASP A 43 14.56 9.68 -6.83
N TYR A 44 14.33 10.86 -6.25
CA TYR A 44 13.10 11.20 -5.53
C TYR A 44 12.27 12.17 -6.38
N PRO A 45 10.94 12.29 -6.14
CA PRO A 45 10.07 13.16 -6.91
C PRO A 45 10.57 14.60 -6.91
N SER A 46 11.01 15.09 -8.07
CA SER A 46 11.46 16.47 -8.22
C SER A 46 10.28 17.43 -8.28
N ALA A 47 9.08 16.96 -8.67
CA ALA A 47 7.85 17.74 -8.62
C ALA A 47 7.37 18.06 -7.19
N ALA A 48 7.94 17.43 -6.16
CA ALA A 48 7.61 17.73 -4.77
C ALA A 48 7.87 19.21 -4.40
N VAL A 49 8.69 19.93 -5.17
CA VAL A 49 8.93 21.37 -5.03
C VAL A 49 7.68 22.22 -5.30
N PHE A 50 6.74 21.74 -6.11
CA PHE A 50 5.48 22.43 -6.39
C PHE A 50 4.41 22.16 -5.32
N VAL A 51 4.61 21.13 -4.49
CA VAL A 51 3.61 20.64 -3.54
C VAL A 51 3.80 21.34 -2.19
N PRO A 52 2.74 21.89 -1.57
CA PRO A 52 2.85 22.48 -0.23
C PRO A 52 3.30 21.45 0.80
N LYS A 53 4.08 21.85 1.80
CA LYS A 53 4.51 20.96 2.90
C LYS A 53 3.35 20.39 3.72
N GLN A 54 2.23 21.11 3.79
CA GLN A 54 1.01 20.65 4.47
C GLN A 54 0.07 19.82 3.59
N ALA A 55 0.47 19.48 2.36
CA ALA A 55 -0.36 18.71 1.43
C ALA A 55 -0.85 17.40 2.07
N PRO A 56 -2.16 17.10 2.03
CA PRO A 56 -2.70 15.83 2.49
C PRO A 56 -2.04 14.61 1.85
N VAL A 57 -1.86 14.66 0.52
CA VAL A 57 -1.41 13.52 -0.28
C VAL A 57 -0.57 13.99 -1.46
N MET A 58 0.51 13.28 -1.75
CA MET A 58 1.22 13.31 -3.03
C MET A 58 1.55 11.90 -3.47
N VAL A 59 1.35 11.59 -4.75
CA VAL A 59 1.71 10.33 -5.38
C VAL A 59 2.47 10.62 -6.66
N SER A 60 3.64 10.00 -6.81
CA SER A 60 4.53 10.19 -7.94
C SER A 60 4.88 8.85 -8.57
N LEU A 61 4.73 8.76 -9.89
CA LEU A 61 5.33 7.74 -10.72
C LEU A 61 6.68 8.28 -11.20
N LEU A 62 7.76 7.55 -10.92
CA LEU A 62 9.15 7.93 -11.18
C LEU A 62 9.77 7.16 -12.35
N ALA A 63 8.92 6.55 -13.18
CA ALA A 63 9.33 5.85 -14.38
C ALA A 63 8.38 6.19 -15.52
N ASN A 64 8.92 6.42 -16.71
CA ASN A 64 8.10 6.60 -17.89
C ASN A 64 7.25 5.34 -18.17
N PRO A 65 5.93 5.47 -18.42
CA PRO A 65 5.05 4.34 -18.71
C PRO A 65 5.50 3.46 -19.89
N GLU A 66 6.15 4.03 -20.90
CA GLU A 66 6.71 3.28 -22.04
C GLU A 66 7.83 2.34 -21.60
N LYS A 67 8.65 2.75 -20.61
CA LYS A 67 9.72 1.91 -20.07
C LYS A 67 9.15 0.78 -19.24
N LEU A 68 8.11 1.04 -18.45
CA LEU A 68 7.41 0.03 -17.66
C LEU A 68 6.75 -1.02 -18.57
N GLU A 69 6.07 -0.57 -19.62
CA GLU A 69 5.50 -1.47 -20.63
C GLU A 69 6.60 -2.29 -21.31
N SER A 70 7.66 -1.63 -21.82
CA SER A 70 8.77 -2.30 -22.48
C SER A 70 9.43 -3.35 -21.59
N LEU A 71 9.61 -3.06 -20.30
CA LEU A 71 10.14 -4.00 -19.33
C LEU A 71 9.20 -5.19 -19.13
N SER A 72 7.89 -4.93 -18.98
CA SER A 72 6.89 -6.00 -18.83
C SER A 72 6.91 -6.96 -20.03
N GLN A 73 7.13 -6.45 -21.24
CA GLN A 73 7.24 -7.26 -22.45
C GLN A 73 8.47 -8.18 -22.46
N LEU A 74 9.53 -7.83 -21.71
CA LEU A 74 10.72 -8.67 -21.56
C LEU A 74 10.51 -9.81 -20.56
N THR A 75 9.69 -9.58 -19.52
CA THR A 75 9.44 -10.54 -18.44
C THR A 75 8.29 -11.51 -18.75
N VAL A 76 7.31 -11.09 -19.55
CA VAL A 76 6.13 -11.91 -19.89
C VAL A 76 6.48 -12.98 -20.95
N PRO A 77 5.96 -14.22 -20.82
CA PRO A 77 6.09 -15.27 -21.83
C PRO A 77 5.66 -14.82 -23.23
N ILE A 78 6.34 -15.32 -24.27
CA ILE A 78 6.11 -14.90 -25.66
C ILE A 78 4.64 -15.04 -26.08
N SER A 79 3.93 -16.06 -25.59
CA SER A 79 2.51 -16.30 -25.88
C SER A 79 1.57 -15.22 -25.36
N GLN A 80 1.95 -14.48 -24.31
CA GLN A 80 1.10 -13.50 -23.61
C GLN A 80 1.50 -12.05 -23.87
N ARG A 81 2.64 -11.81 -24.52
CA ARG A 81 3.13 -10.45 -24.85
C ARG A 81 2.09 -9.57 -25.53
N ARG A 82 1.33 -10.15 -26.47
CA ARG A 82 0.26 -9.44 -27.17
C ARG A 82 -0.86 -8.98 -26.23
N GLN A 83 -1.28 -9.87 -25.32
CA GLN A 83 -2.31 -9.55 -24.34
C GLN A 83 -1.81 -8.46 -23.38
N SER A 84 -0.62 -8.64 -22.82
CA SER A 84 0.00 -7.64 -21.94
C SER A 84 0.12 -6.26 -22.63
N HIS A 85 0.52 -6.23 -23.90
CA HIS A 85 0.58 -4.99 -24.67
C HIS A 85 -0.81 -4.34 -24.80
N GLN A 86 -1.85 -5.13 -25.11
CA GLN A 86 -3.24 -4.64 -25.18
C GLN A 86 -3.75 -4.10 -23.84
N GLU A 87 -3.44 -4.76 -22.73
CA GLU A 87 -3.80 -4.28 -21.38
C GLU A 87 -3.15 -2.93 -21.06
N TRP A 88 -1.88 -2.72 -21.46
CA TRP A 88 -1.22 -1.42 -21.36
C TRP A 88 -1.89 -0.35 -22.24
N GLN A 89 -2.31 -0.70 -23.46
CA GLN A 89 -3.05 0.21 -24.33
C GLN A 89 -4.39 0.63 -23.70
N GLU A 90 -5.13 -0.34 -23.19
CA GLU A 90 -6.42 -0.12 -22.54
C GLU A 90 -6.26 0.73 -21.28
N LEU A 91 -5.22 0.47 -20.47
CA LEU A 91 -4.91 1.29 -19.29
C LEU A 91 -4.68 2.75 -19.67
N LYS A 92 -3.80 3.02 -20.64
CA LYS A 92 -3.49 4.39 -21.10
C LYS A 92 -4.73 5.10 -21.66
N ASN A 93 -5.50 4.40 -22.49
CA ASN A 93 -6.72 4.94 -23.09
C ASN A 93 -7.81 5.21 -22.05
N ASN A 94 -8.02 4.30 -21.09
CA ASN A 94 -9.02 4.46 -20.04
C ASN A 94 -8.68 5.63 -19.09
N LEU A 95 -7.40 5.82 -18.77
CA LEU A 95 -6.95 6.96 -17.96
C LEU A 95 -7.23 8.31 -18.63
N LEU A 96 -7.16 8.39 -19.96
CA LEU A 96 -7.38 9.61 -20.72
C LEU A 96 -8.80 9.74 -21.30
N ALA A 97 -9.65 8.72 -21.20
CA ALA A 97 -10.95 8.64 -21.87
C ALA A 97 -11.88 9.83 -21.58
N GLN A 98 -11.79 10.42 -20.39
CA GLN A 98 -12.62 11.56 -19.98
C GLN A 98 -12.05 12.92 -20.40
N THR A 99 -10.79 12.96 -20.85
CA THR A 99 -10.09 14.19 -21.23
C THR A 99 -10.24 14.52 -22.73
N GLY A 100 -10.50 13.50 -23.56
CA GLY A 100 -10.51 13.64 -25.02
C GLY A 100 -9.11 13.68 -25.64
N LEU A 101 -8.06 13.39 -24.86
CA LEU A 101 -6.66 13.32 -25.30
C LEU A 101 -6.30 11.90 -25.76
N ASP A 102 -5.48 11.79 -26.80
CA ASP A 102 -4.85 10.55 -27.25
C ASP A 102 -3.43 10.44 -26.64
N TYR A 103 -3.14 9.32 -25.98
CA TYR A 103 -1.85 9.16 -25.29
C TYR A 103 -0.65 9.27 -26.26
N TYR A 104 -0.72 8.63 -27.42
CA TYR A 104 0.40 8.53 -28.36
C TYR A 104 0.66 9.84 -29.10
N GLN A 105 -0.42 10.54 -29.44
CA GLN A 105 -0.34 11.79 -30.18
C GLN A 105 -0.10 12.98 -29.26
N ASP A 106 -0.80 13.04 -28.13
CA ASP A 106 -0.89 14.26 -27.33
C ASP A 106 0.04 14.26 -26.11
N ILE A 107 0.39 13.10 -25.54
CA ILE A 107 1.14 13.01 -24.27
C ILE A 107 2.55 12.45 -24.46
N GLN A 108 2.67 11.27 -25.07
CA GLN A 108 3.93 10.53 -25.25
C GLN A 108 5.08 11.36 -25.88
N PRO A 109 4.85 12.26 -26.85
CA PRO A 109 5.95 12.95 -27.53
C PRO A 109 6.80 13.83 -26.60
N TRP A 110 6.21 14.39 -25.55
CA TRP A 110 6.89 15.26 -24.59
C TRP A 110 6.95 14.68 -23.17
N LEU A 111 6.20 13.61 -22.86
CA LEU A 111 6.22 12.95 -21.55
C LEU A 111 7.64 12.52 -21.13
N GLY A 112 8.06 12.98 -19.95
CA GLY A 112 9.31 12.64 -19.28
C GLY A 112 9.21 11.41 -18.38
N GLU A 113 10.02 11.38 -17.32
CA GLU A 113 10.15 10.21 -16.43
C GLU A 113 9.30 10.31 -15.15
N GLU A 114 8.75 11.49 -14.85
CA GLU A 114 8.01 11.74 -13.61
C GLU A 114 6.58 12.23 -13.90
N VAL A 115 5.60 11.62 -13.24
CA VAL A 115 4.20 12.07 -13.20
C VAL A 115 3.76 12.12 -11.75
N THR A 116 3.46 13.31 -11.24
CA THR A 116 3.13 13.53 -9.83
C THR A 116 1.74 14.15 -9.68
N LEU A 117 0.87 13.50 -8.92
CA LEU A 117 -0.45 13.99 -8.53
C LEU A 117 -0.43 14.37 -7.04
N ALA A 118 -0.99 15.51 -6.69
CA ALA A 118 -1.10 15.95 -5.31
C ALA A 118 -2.47 16.56 -5.00
N VAL A 119 -2.91 16.34 -3.76
CA VAL A 119 -3.92 17.17 -3.11
C VAL A 119 -3.16 18.26 -2.38
N THR A 120 -3.23 19.50 -2.85
CA THR A 120 -2.42 20.60 -2.31
C THR A 120 -3.04 21.21 -1.07
N SER A 121 -4.37 21.26 -1.02
CA SER A 121 -5.16 21.84 0.07
C SER A 121 -6.51 21.15 0.20
N LEU A 122 -7.06 21.11 1.42
CA LEU A 122 -8.40 20.57 1.69
C LEU A 122 -9.50 21.48 1.15
N ASP A 123 -9.25 22.78 1.20
CA ASP A 123 -10.11 23.82 0.65
C ASP A 123 -9.25 24.95 0.07
N TYR A 124 -9.19 25.06 -1.26
CA TYR A 124 -8.21 25.94 -1.93
C TYR A 124 -8.54 27.42 -1.76
N ASP A 125 -9.83 27.79 -1.72
CA ASP A 125 -10.29 29.16 -1.56
C ASP A 125 -10.64 29.52 -0.12
N ARG A 126 -10.61 28.53 0.79
CA ARG A 126 -10.91 28.67 2.23
C ARG A 126 -12.28 29.32 2.46
N ASN A 127 -13.26 28.99 1.62
CA ASN A 127 -14.59 29.57 1.65
C ASN A 127 -15.64 28.56 2.11
N GLU A 128 -15.93 28.57 3.40
CA GLU A 128 -16.90 27.67 4.03
C GLU A 128 -18.32 27.74 3.42
N VAL A 129 -18.69 28.84 2.76
CA VAL A 129 -20.03 29.05 2.21
C VAL A 129 -20.28 28.23 0.94
N ASN A 130 -19.24 27.87 0.19
CA ASN A 130 -19.39 27.19 -1.11
C ASN A 130 -19.12 25.66 -1.04
N GLY A 131 -18.97 25.14 0.18
CA GLY A 131 -18.61 23.75 0.45
C GLY A 131 -17.11 23.48 0.25
N VAL A 132 -16.66 22.29 0.63
CA VAL A 132 -15.24 21.94 0.57
C VAL A 132 -14.78 21.77 -0.88
N GLN A 133 -13.77 22.54 -1.31
CA GLN A 133 -13.19 22.45 -2.64
C GLN A 133 -11.70 22.10 -2.56
N PRO A 134 -11.31 20.83 -2.66
CA PRO A 134 -9.90 20.45 -2.61
C PRO A 134 -9.10 21.01 -3.79
N GLY A 135 -7.85 21.41 -3.55
CA GLY A 135 -6.88 21.74 -4.60
C GLY A 135 -6.23 20.48 -5.15
N TYR A 136 -6.29 20.28 -6.47
CA TYR A 136 -5.62 19.17 -7.17
C TYR A 136 -4.55 19.72 -8.10
N LEU A 137 -3.34 19.17 -8.01
CA LEU A 137 -2.21 19.50 -8.86
C LEU A 137 -1.67 18.23 -9.53
N LEU A 138 -1.51 18.28 -10.85
CA LEU A 138 -0.81 17.30 -11.65
C LEU A 138 0.45 17.95 -12.23
N ALA A 139 1.62 17.43 -11.90
CA ALA A 139 2.91 17.87 -12.41
C ALA A 139 3.53 16.76 -13.25
N ILE A 140 3.75 17.02 -14.53
CA ILE A 140 4.31 16.05 -15.48
C ILE A 140 5.67 16.57 -15.93
N ALA A 141 6.74 15.80 -15.68
CA ALA A 141 8.04 16.13 -16.22
C ALA A 141 8.00 16.06 -17.75
N THR A 142 8.66 17.00 -18.42
CA THR A 142 8.76 17.02 -19.89
C THR A 142 10.19 16.76 -20.35
N LYS A 143 10.33 15.86 -21.34
CA LYS A 143 11.59 15.66 -22.06
C LYS A 143 11.77 16.65 -23.20
N ASP A 144 10.68 17.31 -23.64
CA ASP A 144 10.68 18.33 -24.69
C ASP A 144 9.70 19.46 -24.33
N ARG A 145 10.28 20.55 -23.84
CA ARG A 145 9.52 21.72 -23.37
C ARG A 145 8.80 22.44 -24.50
N GLU A 146 9.34 22.45 -25.71
CA GLU A 146 8.72 23.17 -26.83
C GLU A 146 7.51 22.38 -27.35
N LEU A 147 7.62 21.05 -27.49
CA LEU A 147 6.49 20.20 -27.83
C LEU A 147 5.38 20.27 -26.78
N ALA A 148 5.71 20.32 -25.49
CA ALA A 148 4.72 20.49 -24.43
C ALA A 148 3.97 21.84 -24.53
N LYS A 149 4.68 22.94 -24.85
CA LYS A 149 4.05 24.25 -25.10
C LYS A 149 3.16 24.23 -26.32
N GLU A 150 3.61 23.61 -27.41
CA GLU A 150 2.83 23.45 -28.64
C GLU A 150 1.55 22.66 -28.37
N PHE A 151 1.65 21.54 -27.64
CA PHE A 151 0.49 20.75 -27.20
C PHE A 151 -0.54 21.62 -26.45
N LEU A 152 -0.10 22.40 -25.46
CA LEU A 152 -1.01 23.30 -24.73
C LEU A 152 -1.66 24.32 -25.68
N GLN A 153 -0.86 24.99 -26.51
CA GLN A 153 -1.37 25.99 -27.48
C GLN A 153 -2.39 25.38 -28.44
N LEU A 154 -2.11 24.20 -28.98
CA LEU A 154 -3.02 23.47 -29.88
C LEU A 154 -4.30 23.07 -29.16
N SER A 155 -4.19 22.45 -27.98
CA SER A 155 -5.33 22.00 -27.17
C SER A 155 -6.30 23.15 -26.87
N TYR A 156 -5.77 24.30 -26.45
CA TYR A 156 -6.56 25.48 -26.16
C TYR A 156 -7.11 26.14 -27.43
N SER A 157 -6.35 26.16 -28.53
CA SER A 157 -6.84 26.70 -29.81
C SER A 157 -8.02 25.90 -30.36
N GLN A 158 -7.98 24.57 -30.31
CA GLN A 158 -9.07 23.70 -30.74
C GLN A 158 -10.33 23.92 -29.89
N GLN A 159 -10.18 24.09 -28.58
CA GLN A 159 -11.29 24.36 -27.66
C GLN A 159 -11.90 25.76 -27.86
N ALA A 160 -11.07 26.77 -28.16
CA ALA A 160 -11.50 28.14 -28.43
C ALA A 160 -12.26 28.24 -29.77
N ILE A 161 -11.74 27.62 -30.83
CA ILE A 161 -12.36 27.60 -32.16
C ILE A 161 -13.72 26.88 -32.15
N ALA A 162 -13.89 25.90 -31.24
CA ALA A 162 -15.17 25.22 -31.06
C ALA A 162 -16.26 26.07 -30.37
N ASN A 163 -16.02 27.35 -30.03
CA ASN A 163 -16.93 28.26 -29.30
C ASN A 163 -17.45 27.70 -27.96
N LYS A 164 -16.72 26.77 -27.33
CA LYS A 164 -17.17 26.06 -26.12
C LYS A 164 -16.60 26.62 -24.80
N VAL A 165 -15.58 27.47 -24.85
CA VAL A 165 -14.74 27.83 -23.69
C VAL A 165 -14.23 29.27 -23.79
N ASP A 166 -14.45 30.11 -22.77
CA ASP A 166 -13.81 31.43 -22.61
C ASP A 166 -12.46 31.24 -21.92
N LEU A 167 -11.35 31.45 -22.65
CA LEU A 167 -10.00 31.24 -22.14
C LEU A 167 -9.39 32.54 -21.61
N ALA A 168 -8.76 32.46 -20.44
CA ALA A 168 -7.88 33.48 -19.90
C ALA A 168 -6.42 33.09 -20.09
N PHE A 169 -5.62 34.10 -20.42
CA PHE A 169 -4.17 34.05 -20.40
C PHE A 169 -3.72 35.10 -19.39
N GLU A 170 -2.99 34.66 -18.37
CA GLU A 170 -2.56 35.52 -17.28
C GLU A 170 -1.09 35.26 -16.97
N GLN A 171 -0.32 36.33 -16.77
CA GLN A 171 1.07 36.19 -16.37
C GLN A 171 1.17 36.35 -14.85
N TYR A 172 1.59 35.28 -14.16
CA TYR A 172 1.78 35.27 -12.72
C TYR A 172 3.25 34.97 -12.41
N GLN A 173 3.93 35.90 -11.74
CA GLN A 173 5.34 35.74 -11.34
C GLN A 173 6.28 35.31 -12.49
N GLY A 174 6.03 35.81 -13.70
CA GLY A 174 6.80 35.48 -14.90
C GLY A 174 6.41 34.16 -15.59
N VAL A 175 5.44 33.42 -15.06
CA VAL A 175 4.87 32.21 -15.66
C VAL A 175 3.55 32.54 -16.36
N ASN A 176 3.36 32.02 -17.58
CA ASN A 176 2.09 32.16 -18.29
C ASN A 176 1.12 31.06 -17.84
N LEU A 177 0.04 31.48 -17.19
CA LEU A 177 -1.10 30.66 -16.83
C LEU A 177 -2.13 30.68 -17.97
N ILE A 178 -2.68 29.51 -18.27
CA ILE A 178 -3.78 29.35 -19.22
C ILE A 178 -4.90 28.62 -18.51
N TYR A 179 -6.10 29.19 -18.50
CA TYR A 179 -7.25 28.57 -17.83
C TYR A 179 -8.59 29.01 -18.43
N GLN A 180 -9.65 28.26 -18.19
CA GLN A 180 -11.01 28.65 -18.58
C GLN A 180 -11.62 29.61 -17.55
N ARG A 181 -12.10 30.78 -17.97
CA ARG A 181 -12.92 31.65 -17.13
C ARG A 181 -14.26 30.98 -16.85
N ARG A 182 -14.69 31.07 -15.60
CA ARG A 182 -15.97 30.49 -15.16
C ARG A 182 -17.12 31.30 -15.76
N GLY A 183 -17.87 30.72 -16.69
CA GLY A 183 -19.15 31.27 -17.13
C GLY A 183 -20.20 31.19 -16.00
N GLN A 184 -21.09 32.19 -15.91
CA GLN A 184 -22.06 32.32 -14.79
C GLN A 184 -22.99 31.11 -14.57
N ASN A 185 -23.13 30.19 -15.54
CA ASN A 185 -24.04 29.04 -15.47
C ASN A 185 -23.35 27.66 -15.50
N SER A 186 -22.02 27.59 -15.39
CA SER A 186 -21.29 26.31 -15.48
C SER A 186 -20.98 25.74 -14.09
N LYS A 187 -21.61 24.61 -13.75
CA LYS A 187 -21.23 23.77 -12.60
C LYS A 187 -19.91 23.06 -12.94
N GLN A 188 -18.81 23.70 -12.54
CA GLN A 188 -17.40 23.29 -12.65
C GLN A 188 -16.77 23.40 -14.06
N PRO A 189 -15.55 23.97 -14.18
CA PRO A 189 -14.82 23.99 -15.45
C PRO A 189 -14.42 22.56 -15.85
N LYS A 190 -14.61 22.22 -17.13
CA LYS A 190 -14.16 20.94 -17.70
C LYS A 190 -12.67 20.94 -18.01
N VAL A 191 -12.01 22.10 -17.99
CA VAL A 191 -10.61 22.28 -18.37
C VAL A 191 -9.83 22.73 -17.14
N TRP A 192 -8.74 22.02 -16.86
CA TRP A 192 -7.78 22.36 -15.81
C TRP A 192 -6.98 23.60 -16.23
N ALA A 193 -6.67 24.48 -15.27
CA ALA A 193 -5.66 25.51 -15.47
C ALA A 193 -4.31 24.82 -15.77
N SER A 194 -3.51 25.37 -16.67
CA SER A 194 -2.19 24.82 -16.99
C SER A 194 -1.08 25.86 -17.06
N ALA A 195 0.15 25.44 -16.77
CA ALA A 195 1.35 26.24 -16.94
C ALA A 195 2.57 25.37 -17.25
N VAL A 196 3.57 25.93 -17.94
CA VAL A 196 4.88 25.26 -18.13
C VAL A 196 5.91 25.95 -17.24
N VAL A 197 6.41 25.25 -16.22
CA VAL A 197 7.32 25.78 -15.19
C VAL A 197 8.56 24.89 -15.10
N GLY A 198 9.74 25.44 -15.38
CA GLY A 198 10.98 24.65 -15.48
C GLY A 198 10.85 23.53 -16.52
N ASP A 199 11.12 22.31 -16.09
CA ASP A 199 10.99 21.08 -16.88
C ASP A 199 9.67 20.34 -16.60
N PHE A 200 8.66 21.07 -16.13
CA PHE A 200 7.34 20.51 -15.81
C PHE A 200 6.20 21.20 -16.56
N VAL A 201 5.21 20.41 -16.93
CA VAL A 201 3.87 20.86 -17.30
C VAL A 201 2.97 20.65 -16.10
N LEU A 202 2.40 21.74 -15.59
CA LEU A 202 1.50 21.73 -14.45
C LEU A 202 0.07 21.85 -14.94
N PHE A 203 -0.82 21.04 -14.37
CA PHE A 203 -2.27 21.17 -14.50
C PHE A 203 -2.91 21.23 -13.12
N ALA A 204 -3.91 22.08 -12.94
CA ALA A 204 -4.65 22.16 -11.70
C ALA A 204 -6.14 22.42 -11.93
N ASN A 205 -6.97 22.00 -10.98
CA ASN A 205 -8.41 22.24 -11.05
C ASN A 205 -8.80 23.73 -10.93
N TYR A 206 -7.93 24.57 -10.36
CA TYR A 206 -8.12 26.01 -10.23
C TYR A 206 -6.81 26.79 -10.50
N PRO A 207 -6.86 28.01 -11.08
CA PRO A 207 -5.66 28.82 -11.31
C PRO A 207 -4.91 29.16 -10.02
N GLN A 208 -5.62 29.37 -8.91
CA GLN A 208 -5.03 29.64 -7.59
C GLN A 208 -4.13 28.49 -7.10
N VAL A 209 -4.43 27.25 -7.48
CA VAL A 209 -3.58 26.09 -7.16
C VAL A 209 -2.27 26.15 -7.95
N LEU A 210 -2.27 26.66 -9.19
CA LEU A 210 -1.03 26.91 -9.93
C LEU A 210 -0.23 28.08 -9.34
N GLU A 211 -0.90 29.15 -8.93
CA GLU A 211 -0.26 30.26 -8.24
C GLU A 211 0.43 29.78 -6.95
N GLU A 212 -0.25 28.96 -6.15
CA GLU A 212 0.31 28.33 -4.95
C GLU A 212 1.51 27.44 -5.29
N ALA A 213 1.41 26.61 -6.34
CA ALA A 213 2.51 25.77 -6.80
C ALA A 213 3.74 26.60 -7.22
N ILE A 214 3.54 27.73 -7.90
CA ILE A 214 4.63 28.65 -8.28
C ILE A 214 5.23 29.31 -7.04
N ASN A 215 4.40 29.72 -6.08
CA ASN A 215 4.86 30.31 -4.81
C ASN A 215 5.72 29.31 -4.00
N ASN A 216 5.35 28.02 -3.98
CA ASN A 216 6.11 26.95 -3.30
C ASN A 216 7.53 26.77 -3.86
N VAL A 217 7.71 26.99 -5.17
CA VAL A 217 9.03 26.96 -5.81
C VAL A 217 9.89 28.14 -5.38
N GLN A 218 9.29 29.33 -5.27
CA GLN A 218 10.02 30.55 -4.89
C GLN A 218 10.35 30.61 -3.39
N ALA A 219 9.44 30.14 -2.55
CA ALA A 219 9.57 30.13 -1.10
C ALA A 219 9.88 28.71 -0.61
N VAL A 220 11.17 28.43 -0.48
CA VAL A 220 11.75 27.13 -0.17
C VAL A 220 11.12 26.46 1.08
N ASP A 221 10.76 27.25 2.10
CA ASP A 221 10.16 26.77 3.35
C ASP A 221 8.68 26.37 3.25
N LEU A 222 8.03 26.58 2.10
CA LEU A 222 6.62 26.25 1.87
C LEU A 222 6.44 24.89 1.19
N ASN A 223 7.45 24.39 0.49
CA ASN A 223 7.31 23.17 -0.30
C ASN A 223 7.67 21.89 0.46
N LEU A 224 7.18 20.76 -0.07
CA LEU A 224 7.32 19.45 0.56
C LEU A 224 8.77 18.94 0.55
N THR A 225 9.61 19.33 -0.41
CA THR A 225 11.03 18.92 -0.44
C THR A 225 11.82 19.39 0.78
N HIS A 226 11.34 20.44 1.46
CA HIS A 226 11.92 20.98 2.69
C HIS A 226 11.14 20.60 3.96
N ALA A 227 10.10 19.77 3.86
CA ALA A 227 9.43 19.24 5.04
C ALA A 227 10.34 18.24 5.78
N VAL A 228 10.58 18.48 7.07
CA VAL A 228 11.47 17.64 7.91
C VAL A 228 11.02 16.18 7.93
N ALA A 229 9.72 15.93 8.11
CA ALA A 229 9.18 14.57 8.12
C ALA A 229 9.41 13.86 6.78
N TYR A 230 9.19 14.56 5.65
CA TYR A 230 9.44 14.02 4.32
C TYR A 230 10.91 13.65 4.14
N GLN A 231 11.84 14.58 4.41
CA GLN A 231 13.27 14.31 4.29
C GLN A 231 13.75 13.16 5.18
N ASN A 232 13.22 13.06 6.41
CA ASN A 232 13.58 11.98 7.32
C ASN A 232 13.06 10.63 6.83
N ALA A 233 11.85 10.58 6.28
CA ALA A 233 11.32 9.37 5.65
C ALA A 233 12.22 8.92 4.47
N LEU A 234 12.61 9.84 3.58
CA LEU A 234 13.46 9.52 2.42
C LEU A 234 14.83 8.95 2.82
N LYS A 235 15.41 9.38 3.96
CA LYS A 235 16.68 8.82 4.47
C LYS A 235 16.58 7.34 4.84
N THR A 236 15.38 6.84 5.13
CA THR A 236 15.15 5.45 5.56
C THR A 236 14.67 4.53 4.43
N ILE A 237 14.28 5.10 3.28
CA ILE A 237 13.82 4.37 2.10
C ILE A 237 14.73 4.73 0.93
N VAL A 238 15.82 3.99 0.79
CA VAL A 238 16.92 4.27 -0.15
C VAL A 238 16.94 3.35 -1.36
N GLN A 239 16.13 2.30 -1.34
CA GLN A 239 16.07 1.29 -2.38
C GLN A 239 15.51 1.86 -3.69
N PRO A 240 15.93 1.32 -4.85
CA PRO A 240 15.37 1.70 -6.15
C PRO A 240 13.85 1.58 -6.17
N ARG A 241 13.18 2.49 -6.88
CA ARG A 241 11.72 2.60 -6.91
C ARG A 241 11.20 3.14 -8.23
N ILE A 242 10.00 2.74 -8.59
CA ILE A 242 9.23 3.25 -9.73
C ILE A 242 8.15 4.23 -9.30
N GLY A 243 7.89 4.38 -8.01
CA GLY A 243 6.95 5.37 -7.50
C GLY A 243 7.12 5.66 -6.01
N LEU A 244 6.53 6.78 -5.58
CA LEU A 244 6.53 7.25 -4.20
C LEU A 244 5.18 7.89 -3.88
N ALA A 245 4.59 7.53 -2.75
CA ALA A 245 3.45 8.20 -2.15
C ALA A 245 3.84 8.80 -0.81
N TYR A 246 3.37 10.01 -0.54
CA TYR A 246 3.44 10.70 0.74
C TYR A 246 2.02 10.99 1.21
N LEU A 247 1.72 10.65 2.46
CA LEU A 247 0.44 10.87 3.09
C LEU A 247 0.64 11.53 4.45
N ASN A 248 0.06 12.71 4.62
CA ASN A 248 -0.21 13.28 5.93
C ASN A 248 -1.51 12.66 6.44
N LEU A 249 -1.46 11.69 7.37
CA LEU A 249 -2.62 10.86 7.69
C LEU A 249 -3.83 11.66 8.21
N PRO A 250 -3.68 12.64 9.13
CA PRO A 250 -4.77 13.55 9.48
C PRO A 250 -5.34 14.30 8.28
N GLY A 251 -4.47 14.92 7.46
CA GLY A 251 -4.90 15.63 6.25
C GLY A 251 -5.60 14.73 5.23
N ALA A 252 -5.05 13.54 4.97
CA ALA A 252 -5.60 12.56 4.03
C ALA A 252 -6.95 12.03 4.52
N SER A 253 -7.11 11.79 5.83
CA SER A 253 -8.38 11.38 6.41
C SER A 253 -9.46 12.47 6.25
N ALA A 254 -9.10 13.74 6.45
CA ALA A 254 -9.99 14.87 6.25
C ALA A 254 -10.38 15.02 4.77
N TRP A 255 -9.43 14.83 3.85
CA TRP A 255 -9.71 14.84 2.40
C TRP A 255 -10.70 13.74 2.00
N VAL A 256 -10.47 12.49 2.42
CA VAL A 256 -11.37 11.37 2.16
C VAL A 256 -12.74 11.60 2.81
N GLY A 257 -12.75 12.15 4.02
CA GLY A 257 -13.96 12.56 4.75
C GLY A 257 -14.64 13.82 4.23
N LYS A 258 -14.11 14.46 3.16
CA LYS A 258 -14.61 15.72 2.58
C LYS A 258 -14.78 16.84 3.61
N SER A 259 -13.82 16.97 4.51
CA SER A 259 -13.75 17.99 5.55
C SER A 259 -12.78 19.11 5.14
N ALA A 260 -13.13 20.37 5.41
CA ALA A 260 -12.30 21.53 5.08
C ALA A 260 -11.03 21.61 5.94
N THR A 261 -11.04 20.97 7.11
CA THR A 261 -9.96 20.98 8.09
C THR A 261 -9.73 19.57 8.65
N SER A 262 -8.49 19.31 9.06
CA SER A 262 -8.18 18.14 9.88
C SER A 262 -8.75 18.32 11.28
N LEU A 263 -9.34 17.25 11.84
CA LEU A 263 -9.80 17.23 13.24
C LEU A 263 -8.62 17.23 14.22
N THR A 264 -7.43 16.81 13.76
CA THR A 264 -6.22 16.70 14.57
C THR A 264 -5.02 17.30 13.83
N PRO A 265 -4.99 18.62 13.63
CA PRO A 265 -3.94 19.29 12.85
C PRO A 265 -2.57 19.27 13.54
N ASP A 266 -2.54 19.12 14.87
CA ASP A 266 -1.31 19.09 15.67
C ASP A 266 -0.63 17.70 15.68
N ILE A 267 -1.31 16.66 15.19
CA ILE A 267 -0.76 15.31 15.10
C ILE A 267 0.12 15.21 13.85
N GLU A 268 1.44 15.14 14.04
CA GLU A 268 2.39 14.92 12.94
C GLU A 268 2.54 13.42 12.62
N GLN A 269 1.54 12.85 11.95
CA GLN A 269 1.59 11.45 11.51
C GLN A 269 1.69 11.35 9.98
N MET A 270 2.88 11.00 9.51
CA MET A 270 3.22 10.99 8.09
C MET A 270 3.60 9.58 7.65
N LEU A 271 3.04 9.12 6.55
CA LEU A 271 3.37 7.84 5.91
C LEU A 271 3.97 8.11 4.53
N THR A 272 5.21 7.68 4.33
CA THR A 272 5.80 7.60 2.98
C THR A 272 5.84 6.15 2.55
N VAL A 273 5.43 5.88 1.31
CA VAL A 273 5.44 4.56 0.68
C VAL A 273 6.21 4.65 -0.62
N THR A 274 7.22 3.82 -0.85
CA THR A 274 7.81 3.65 -2.18
C THR A 274 7.34 2.34 -2.79
N LEU A 275 7.33 2.26 -4.11
CA LEU A 275 7.00 1.06 -4.86
C LEU A 275 8.17 0.72 -5.79
N SER A 276 8.63 -0.52 -5.78
CA SER A 276 9.73 -1.01 -6.59
C SER A 276 9.34 -2.26 -7.35
N LEU A 277 10.02 -2.49 -8.48
CA LEU A 277 9.85 -3.70 -9.26
C LEU A 277 10.57 -4.88 -8.61
N ASN A 278 9.98 -6.06 -8.73
CA ASN A 278 10.61 -7.33 -8.39
C ASN A 278 10.32 -8.31 -9.55
N PRO A 279 11.25 -9.22 -9.92
CA PRO A 279 11.01 -10.17 -11.03
C PRO A 279 9.71 -10.97 -10.94
N GLN A 280 9.15 -11.09 -9.74
CA GLN A 280 7.98 -11.91 -9.46
C GLN A 280 6.79 -11.12 -8.90
N GLY A 281 6.85 -9.79 -8.89
CA GLY A 281 5.82 -8.95 -8.31
C GLY A 281 6.26 -7.49 -8.07
N LEU A 282 5.67 -6.84 -7.08
CA LEU A 282 6.08 -5.52 -6.62
C LEU A 282 6.46 -5.56 -5.14
N VAL A 283 7.38 -4.68 -4.75
CA VAL A 283 7.73 -4.48 -3.34
C VAL A 283 7.41 -3.04 -2.99
N ALA A 284 6.69 -2.81 -1.90
CA ALA A 284 6.54 -1.50 -1.31
C ALA A 284 7.29 -1.41 0.01
N GLN A 285 7.91 -0.26 0.27
CA GLN A 285 8.54 0.04 1.53
C GLN A 285 7.90 1.25 2.16
N THR A 286 7.82 1.25 3.49
CA THR A 286 7.10 2.27 4.23
C THR A 286 7.99 2.92 5.28
N ALA A 287 7.75 4.20 5.51
CA ALA A 287 8.30 4.99 6.60
C ALA A 287 7.15 5.73 7.27
N LEU A 288 6.81 5.33 8.49
CA LEU A 288 5.76 5.92 9.30
C LEU A 288 6.39 6.74 10.44
N ILE A 289 6.07 8.02 10.44
CA ILE A 289 6.47 9.03 11.44
C ILE A 289 5.25 9.35 12.30
N GLY A 290 5.48 9.80 13.54
CA GLY A 290 4.42 10.18 14.47
C GLY A 290 3.98 9.04 15.37
N VAL A 291 4.92 8.15 15.72
CA VAL A 291 4.72 7.08 16.70
C VAL A 291 5.60 7.38 17.92
N ALA A 292 4.96 7.59 19.07
CA ALA A 292 5.62 7.95 20.33
C ALA A 292 6.42 6.79 20.92
N GLY A 293 7.46 7.12 21.70
CA GLY A 293 8.23 6.14 22.48
C GLY A 293 9.18 5.26 21.67
N GLU A 294 9.37 5.55 20.38
CA GLU A 294 10.21 4.71 19.53
C GLU A 294 11.70 5.07 19.62
N SER A 295 12.41 4.32 20.45
CA SER A 295 13.86 4.17 20.26
C SER A 295 14.13 3.27 19.05
N ALA A 296 15.27 3.48 18.38
CA ALA A 296 15.68 2.62 17.27
C ALA A 296 15.68 1.14 17.72
N ARG A 297 14.95 0.30 16.99
CA ARG A 297 14.77 -1.12 17.29
C ARG A 297 15.06 -1.92 16.04
N THR A 298 15.97 -2.87 16.18
CA THR A 298 16.18 -3.90 15.17
C THR A 298 15.09 -4.98 15.25
N PRO A 299 14.75 -5.63 14.13
CA PRO A 299 13.78 -6.70 14.14
C PRO A 299 14.20 -7.89 15.03
N LEU A 300 13.23 -8.59 15.63
CA LEU A 300 13.49 -9.70 16.57
C LEU A 300 13.72 -11.06 15.89
N LEU A 301 13.12 -11.30 14.73
CA LEU A 301 13.18 -12.59 14.04
C LEU A 301 14.22 -12.57 12.93
N THR A 302 14.92 -13.68 12.77
CA THR A 302 15.83 -13.95 11.64
C THR A 302 15.33 -15.08 10.73
N GLN A 303 14.25 -15.74 11.13
CA GLN A 303 13.60 -16.84 10.42
C GLN A 303 12.10 -16.87 10.79
N PRO A 304 11.24 -17.52 9.97
CA PRO A 304 9.84 -17.69 10.32
C PRO A 304 9.65 -18.44 11.65
N VAL A 305 8.63 -18.04 12.42
CA VAL A 305 8.28 -18.68 13.70
C VAL A 305 7.80 -20.12 13.49
N ALA A 306 8.10 -21.01 14.44
CA ALA A 306 7.70 -22.40 14.36
C ALA A 306 6.17 -22.59 14.49
N ALA A 307 5.45 -21.65 15.11
CA ALA A 307 3.99 -21.62 15.16
C ALA A 307 3.32 -21.74 13.78
N LEU A 308 3.95 -21.23 12.70
CA LEU A 308 3.45 -21.33 11.32
C LEU A 308 3.29 -22.78 10.84
N LYS A 309 4.01 -23.73 11.43
CA LYS A 309 3.90 -25.16 11.12
C LYS A 309 2.47 -25.65 11.26
N TYR A 310 1.73 -25.17 12.27
CA TYR A 310 0.38 -25.63 12.58
C TYR A 310 -0.72 -24.91 11.78
N LEU A 311 -0.38 -23.88 11.00
CA LEU A 311 -1.34 -23.24 10.12
C LEU A 311 -1.58 -24.12 8.87
N PRO A 312 -2.83 -24.45 8.53
CA PRO A 312 -3.18 -25.17 7.31
C PRO A 312 -2.73 -24.42 6.05
N SER A 313 -2.36 -25.15 5.00
CA SER A 313 -1.93 -24.57 3.71
C SER A 313 -3.02 -23.82 2.94
N ASP A 314 -4.29 -24.02 3.29
CA ASP A 314 -5.46 -23.32 2.75
C ASP A 314 -5.82 -22.06 3.55
N SER A 315 -4.96 -21.61 4.47
CA SER A 315 -5.15 -20.35 5.22
C SER A 315 -5.18 -19.15 4.27
N ILE A 316 -6.29 -18.41 4.26
CA ILE A 316 -6.45 -17.23 3.39
C ILE A 316 -5.86 -15.95 3.99
N LEU A 317 -5.70 -15.91 5.31
CA LEU A 317 -5.01 -14.88 6.06
C LEU A 317 -4.13 -15.61 7.08
N ALA A 318 -2.89 -15.17 7.23
CA ALA A 318 -2.01 -15.62 8.30
C ALA A 318 -1.26 -14.42 8.91
N VAL A 319 -1.26 -14.32 10.22
CA VAL A 319 -0.49 -13.32 10.98
C VAL A 319 0.39 -14.07 11.95
N ALA A 320 1.71 -13.88 11.90
CA ALA A 320 2.62 -14.60 12.76
C ALA A 320 3.76 -13.70 13.23
N GLY A 321 4.22 -13.91 14.46
CA GLY A 321 5.25 -13.10 15.09
C GLY A 321 5.62 -13.63 16.48
N VAL A 322 6.25 -12.79 17.27
CA VAL A 322 6.61 -13.06 18.67
C VAL A 322 6.09 -11.96 19.57
N ASP A 323 5.76 -12.32 20.81
CA ASP A 323 5.34 -11.40 21.86
C ASP A 323 4.19 -10.48 21.43
N LEU A 324 3.03 -11.10 21.17
CA LEU A 324 1.82 -10.38 20.77
C LEU A 324 1.38 -9.37 21.84
N ASN A 325 1.63 -9.68 23.12
CA ASN A 325 1.39 -8.75 24.22
C ASN A 325 2.20 -7.45 24.03
N ASP A 326 3.53 -7.55 23.92
CA ASP A 326 4.40 -6.39 23.71
C ASP A 326 4.05 -5.64 22.42
N PHE A 327 3.79 -6.37 21.33
CA PHE A 327 3.38 -5.78 20.06
C PHE A 327 2.12 -4.92 20.22
N TRP A 328 1.08 -5.45 20.87
CA TRP A 328 -0.18 -4.74 21.09
C TRP A 328 -0.01 -3.53 22.01
N GLN A 329 0.74 -3.67 23.10
CA GLN A 329 1.04 -2.55 24.00
C GLN A 329 1.79 -1.41 23.27
N LYS A 330 2.70 -1.76 22.37
CA LYS A 330 3.45 -0.77 21.55
C LYS A 330 2.60 -0.08 20.49
N ILE A 331 1.51 -0.70 20.05
CA ILE A 331 0.53 -0.03 19.17
C ILE A 331 -0.27 0.97 20.00
N VAL A 332 -0.90 0.52 21.08
CA VAL A 332 -1.81 1.36 21.89
C VAL A 332 -1.08 2.52 22.56
N ASN A 333 0.16 2.32 23.03
CA ASN A 333 0.94 3.38 23.67
C ASN A 333 1.73 4.25 22.66
N GLY A 334 1.96 3.73 21.45
CA GLY A 334 2.79 4.41 20.45
C GLY A 334 2.00 5.32 19.52
N ILE A 335 0.72 5.05 19.28
CA ILE A 335 -0.12 5.85 18.39
C ILE A 335 -1.00 6.77 19.24
N ASP A 336 -1.02 8.05 18.92
CA ASP A 336 -1.93 9.01 19.55
C ASP A 336 -3.38 8.54 19.41
N GLN A 337 -4.16 8.55 20.50
CA GLN A 337 -5.52 8.01 20.51
C GLN A 337 -6.47 8.79 19.59
N ASP A 338 -6.18 10.07 19.35
CA ASP A 338 -6.95 10.94 18.47
C ASP A 338 -6.50 10.83 17.00
N SER A 339 -5.42 10.08 16.71
CA SER A 339 -4.99 9.80 15.34
C SER A 339 -6.07 9.01 14.57
N PRO A 340 -6.30 9.31 13.28
CA PRO A 340 -7.16 8.50 12.42
C PRO A 340 -6.79 7.02 12.39
N LEU A 341 -5.49 6.69 12.53
CA LEU A 341 -5.00 5.31 12.55
C LEU A 341 -5.44 4.58 13.82
N ALA A 342 -5.34 5.23 14.99
CA ALA A 342 -5.80 4.64 16.26
C ALA A 342 -7.31 4.43 16.25
N GLN A 343 -8.08 5.41 15.75
CA GLN A 343 -9.53 5.31 15.64
C GLN A 343 -9.94 4.13 14.74
N PHE A 344 -9.28 3.96 13.59
CA PHE A 344 -9.53 2.83 12.69
C PHE A 344 -9.27 1.48 13.36
N ILE A 345 -8.13 1.33 14.07
CA ILE A 345 -7.76 0.11 14.78
C ILE A 345 -8.78 -0.21 15.87
N ASN A 346 -9.12 0.78 16.71
CA ASN A 346 -10.05 0.60 17.84
C ASN A 346 -11.45 0.23 17.37
N GLN A 347 -11.99 0.91 16.36
CA GLN A 347 -13.31 0.60 15.81
C GLN A 347 -13.37 -0.81 15.22
N THR A 348 -12.31 -1.22 14.50
CA THR A 348 -12.19 -2.57 13.95
C THR A 348 -12.16 -3.61 15.07
N LEU A 349 -11.34 -3.39 16.11
CA LEU A 349 -11.24 -4.33 17.23
C LEU A 349 -12.57 -4.47 17.98
N VAL A 350 -13.24 -3.36 18.32
CA VAL A 350 -14.54 -3.34 19.00
C VAL A 350 -15.60 -4.08 18.19
N SER A 351 -15.59 -3.94 16.86
CA SER A 351 -16.54 -4.64 15.97
C SER A 351 -16.37 -6.17 16.00
N LEU A 352 -15.15 -6.66 16.27
CA LEU A 352 -14.84 -8.08 16.39
C LEU A 352 -15.07 -8.62 17.80
N GLN A 353 -14.85 -7.80 18.83
CA GLN A 353 -15.01 -8.17 20.25
C GLN A 353 -16.49 -8.26 20.64
N THR A 354 -17.32 -7.30 20.21
CA THR A 354 -18.71 -7.17 20.65
C THR A 354 -19.56 -8.44 20.42
N PRO A 355 -19.50 -9.12 19.25
CA PRO A 355 -20.31 -10.32 19.01
C PRO A 355 -19.91 -11.54 19.84
N VAL A 356 -18.66 -11.60 20.32
CA VAL A 356 -18.10 -12.75 21.05
C VAL A 356 -18.03 -12.49 22.57
N GLY A 357 -18.10 -11.22 22.98
CA GLY A 357 -18.05 -10.83 24.39
C GLY A 357 -16.69 -11.09 25.04
N ILE A 358 -15.60 -10.95 24.28
CA ILE A 358 -14.22 -11.15 24.72
C ILE A 358 -13.45 -9.85 24.50
N ASP A 359 -12.66 -9.41 25.48
CA ASP A 359 -11.67 -8.36 25.28
C ASP A 359 -10.37 -9.00 24.78
N PHE A 360 -10.16 -9.04 23.46
CA PHE A 360 -8.92 -9.60 22.90
C PHE A 360 -7.63 -9.07 23.54
N ALA A 361 -7.55 -7.79 23.93
CA ALA A 361 -6.32 -7.27 24.52
C ALA A 361 -6.05 -7.89 25.89
N GLN A 362 -7.09 -8.01 26.72
CA GLN A 362 -6.98 -8.52 28.10
C GLN A 362 -7.05 -10.04 28.20
N ASP A 363 -7.90 -10.68 27.40
CA ASP A 363 -8.24 -12.10 27.51
C ASP A 363 -7.43 -12.98 26.57
N ILE A 364 -6.86 -12.44 25.49
CA ILE A 364 -6.10 -13.19 24.48
C ILE A 364 -4.65 -12.69 24.36
N PHE A 365 -4.43 -11.42 24.03
CA PHE A 365 -3.11 -10.91 23.69
C PHE A 365 -2.17 -10.85 24.91
N SER A 366 -2.71 -10.52 26.08
CA SER A 366 -1.95 -10.28 27.33
C SER A 366 -1.04 -11.42 27.77
N TRP A 367 -1.40 -12.68 27.48
CA TRP A 367 -0.66 -13.87 27.90
C TRP A 367 0.22 -14.47 26.79
N ILE A 368 0.15 -13.94 25.56
CA ILE A 368 0.92 -14.45 24.41
C ILE A 368 2.26 -13.71 24.34
N GLN A 369 3.25 -14.24 25.06
CA GLN A 369 4.61 -13.68 25.17
C GLN A 369 5.63 -14.38 24.24
N GLY A 370 5.33 -15.60 23.78
CA GLY A 370 6.20 -16.37 22.89
C GLY A 370 5.82 -16.21 21.42
N GLU A 371 6.15 -17.22 20.61
CA GLU A 371 5.69 -17.29 19.22
C GLU A 371 4.16 -17.40 19.12
N TYR A 372 3.60 -16.78 18.09
CA TYR A 372 2.18 -16.92 17.77
C TYR A 372 1.94 -17.00 16.25
N ALA A 373 0.84 -17.63 15.89
CA ALA A 373 0.31 -17.63 14.53
C ALA A 373 -1.23 -17.60 14.56
N LEU A 374 -1.84 -16.62 13.94
CA LEU A 374 -3.28 -16.47 13.75
C LEU A 374 -3.60 -16.71 12.27
N ALA A 375 -4.68 -17.41 11.97
CA ALA A 375 -5.16 -17.60 10.61
C ALA A 375 -6.67 -17.47 10.46
N LEU A 376 -7.09 -17.09 9.25
CA LEU A 376 -8.45 -17.35 8.76
C LEU A 376 -8.38 -18.51 7.79
N VAL A 377 -9.14 -19.57 8.09
CA VAL A 377 -9.13 -20.83 7.36
C VAL A 377 -10.54 -21.07 6.82
N PRO A 378 -10.71 -21.44 5.53
CA PRO A 378 -12.02 -21.83 5.01
C PRO A 378 -12.51 -23.10 5.72
N ASN A 379 -13.78 -23.13 6.10
CA ASN A 379 -14.40 -24.34 6.64
C ASN A 379 -15.05 -25.18 5.52
N SER A 380 -15.67 -26.31 5.88
CA SER A 380 -16.34 -27.20 4.91
C SER A 380 -17.41 -26.50 4.05
N ASP A 381 -18.04 -25.44 4.56
CA ASP A 381 -18.84 -24.50 3.78
C ASP A 381 -17.93 -23.39 3.25
N ALA A 382 -17.39 -23.54 2.04
CA ALA A 382 -16.35 -22.66 1.46
C ALA A 382 -16.63 -21.12 1.50
N ASN A 383 -17.87 -20.70 1.81
CA ASN A 383 -18.25 -19.29 2.01
C ASN A 383 -18.10 -18.80 3.46
N GLN A 384 -17.66 -19.66 4.39
CA GLN A 384 -17.45 -19.33 5.80
C GLN A 384 -15.97 -19.49 6.18
N LEU A 385 -15.56 -18.65 7.12
CA LEU A 385 -14.19 -18.59 7.62
C LEU A 385 -14.19 -18.90 9.11
N ASP A 386 -13.30 -19.80 9.49
CA ASP A 386 -12.96 -20.08 10.87
C ASP A 386 -11.65 -19.38 11.21
N TRP A 387 -11.55 -18.88 12.44
CA TRP A 387 -10.29 -18.41 12.99
C TRP A 387 -9.53 -19.58 13.65
N LEU A 388 -8.21 -19.51 13.59
CA LEU A 388 -7.26 -20.43 14.23
C LEU A 388 -6.15 -19.61 14.87
N LEU A 389 -5.85 -19.86 16.14
CA LEU A 389 -4.78 -19.22 16.90
C LEU A 389 -3.87 -20.30 17.48
N ILE A 390 -2.57 -20.16 17.22
CA ILE A 390 -1.48 -20.96 17.76
C ILE A 390 -0.67 -20.04 18.67
N ALA A 391 -0.49 -20.40 19.93
CA ALA A 391 0.26 -19.60 20.89
C ALA A 391 1.23 -20.47 21.70
N GLU A 392 2.50 -20.06 21.76
CA GLU A 392 3.52 -20.76 22.52
C GLU A 392 3.30 -20.61 24.03
N LYS A 393 3.43 -21.72 24.74
CA LYS A 393 3.47 -21.79 26.20
C LYS A 393 4.86 -21.40 26.67
N THR A 394 4.97 -20.25 27.33
CA THR A 394 6.21 -19.78 27.94
C THR A 394 6.16 -19.99 29.45
N SER A 395 7.32 -20.12 30.10
CA SER A 395 7.37 -20.29 31.56
C SER A 395 6.96 -19.04 32.34
N THR A 396 6.96 -17.88 31.70
CA THR A 396 6.62 -16.58 32.30
C THR A 396 5.15 -16.21 32.12
N ALA A 397 4.46 -16.79 31.13
CA ALA A 397 3.03 -16.63 30.94
C ALA A 397 2.25 -17.72 31.68
N ASN A 398 1.19 -17.35 32.41
CA ASN A 398 0.29 -18.32 33.00
C ASN A 398 -0.77 -18.79 31.98
N THR A 399 -0.33 -19.51 30.95
CA THR A 399 -1.22 -19.95 29.85
C THR A 399 -2.35 -20.83 30.34
N GLU A 400 -2.12 -21.73 31.31
CA GLU A 400 -3.16 -22.60 31.86
C GLU A 400 -4.28 -21.79 32.53
N GLU A 401 -3.94 -20.78 33.32
CA GLU A 401 -4.93 -19.87 33.93
C GLU A 401 -5.68 -19.07 32.86
N ALA A 402 -4.99 -18.62 31.81
CA ALA A 402 -5.63 -17.90 30.71
C ALA A 402 -6.67 -18.76 29.97
N ILE A 403 -6.34 -20.02 29.68
CA ILE A 403 -7.28 -20.95 29.03
C ILE A 403 -8.44 -21.30 29.96
N ALA A 404 -8.19 -21.53 31.26
CA ALA A 404 -9.25 -21.75 32.25
C ALA A 404 -10.19 -20.54 32.36
N LYS A 405 -9.67 -19.31 32.24
CA LYS A 405 -10.48 -18.10 32.18
C LYS A 405 -11.40 -18.09 30.94
N LEU A 406 -10.89 -18.50 29.77
CA LEU A 406 -11.71 -18.62 28.56
C LEU A 406 -12.82 -19.68 28.71
N ASP A 407 -12.54 -20.82 29.36
CA ASP A 407 -13.54 -21.83 29.68
C ASP A 407 -14.63 -21.30 30.63
N SER A 408 -14.24 -20.48 31.62
CA SER A 408 -15.19 -19.79 32.50
C SER A 408 -16.06 -18.81 31.74
N LEU A 409 -15.46 -17.97 30.88
CA LEU A 409 -16.20 -17.01 30.05
C LEU A 409 -17.20 -17.70 29.12
N ALA A 410 -16.82 -18.84 28.53
CA ALA A 410 -17.73 -19.64 27.72
C ALA A 410 -18.93 -20.16 28.56
N SER A 411 -18.66 -20.65 29.77
CA SER A 411 -19.68 -21.13 30.70
C SER A 411 -20.63 -20.02 31.14
N ASP A 412 -20.11 -18.83 31.44
CA ASP A 412 -20.88 -17.63 31.81
C ASP A 412 -21.80 -17.17 30.66
N GLN A 413 -21.39 -17.41 29.42
CA GLN A 413 -22.21 -17.19 28.21
C GLN A 413 -23.19 -18.34 27.90
N SER A 414 -23.46 -19.22 28.86
CA SER A 414 -24.37 -20.37 28.72
C SER A 414 -23.93 -21.39 27.65
N LEU A 415 -22.62 -21.49 27.38
CA LEU A 415 -22.05 -22.56 26.58
C LEU A 415 -21.65 -23.74 27.48
N SER A 416 -21.77 -24.95 26.96
CA SER A 416 -21.26 -26.16 27.62
C SER A 416 -19.80 -26.36 27.24
N VAL A 417 -18.93 -26.52 28.24
CA VAL A 417 -17.51 -26.87 28.06
C VAL A 417 -17.38 -28.38 28.19
N GLY A 418 -16.88 -29.05 27.17
CA GLY A 418 -16.75 -30.51 27.16
C GLY A 418 -15.49 -30.99 26.43
N ASN A 419 -15.01 -32.17 26.80
CA ASN A 419 -13.84 -32.79 26.20
C ASN A 419 -14.26 -33.83 25.14
N PHE A 420 -13.54 -33.84 24.03
CA PHE A 420 -13.79 -34.68 22.87
C PHE A 420 -12.48 -35.29 22.38
N ASP A 421 -12.52 -36.56 21.99
CA ASP A 421 -11.35 -37.24 21.39
C ASP A 421 -11.32 -36.95 19.89
N VAL A 422 -10.19 -36.40 19.41
CA VAL A 422 -9.97 -36.09 18.00
C VAL A 422 -8.63 -36.71 17.58
N GLY A 423 -8.72 -37.86 16.93
CA GLY A 423 -7.55 -38.69 16.65
C GLY A 423 -6.87 -39.13 17.95
N ASN A 424 -5.63 -38.68 18.17
CA ASN A 424 -4.86 -38.98 19.38
C ASN A 424 -4.75 -37.78 20.34
N SER A 425 -5.58 -36.74 20.16
CA SER A 425 -5.53 -35.52 20.97
C SER A 425 -6.87 -35.28 21.67
N GLN A 426 -6.82 -34.79 22.89
CA GLN A 426 -7.99 -34.36 23.65
C GLN A 426 -8.29 -32.90 23.29
N VAL A 427 -9.50 -32.63 22.85
CA VAL A 427 -9.97 -31.29 22.45
C VAL A 427 -11.08 -30.86 23.39
N THR A 428 -10.93 -29.69 24.00
CA THR A 428 -12.00 -29.06 24.78
C THR A 428 -12.80 -28.15 23.86
N ALA A 429 -14.11 -28.32 23.78
CA ALA A 429 -14.97 -27.48 22.94
C ALA A 429 -16.07 -26.78 23.76
N TRP A 430 -16.33 -25.53 23.39
CA TRP A 430 -17.43 -24.72 23.88
C TRP A 430 -18.62 -24.86 22.94
N THR A 431 -19.74 -25.38 23.44
CA THR A 431 -20.87 -25.77 22.60
C THR A 431 -22.18 -25.13 23.05
N LYS A 432 -23.01 -24.73 22.10
CA LYS A 432 -24.39 -24.30 22.33
C LYS A 432 -25.34 -25.42 21.93
N LEU A 433 -26.12 -25.91 22.88
CA LEU A 433 -27.11 -26.95 22.61
C LEU A 433 -28.34 -26.33 21.92
N LYS A 434 -28.75 -26.90 20.80
CA LYS A 434 -29.93 -26.53 20.02
C LYS A 434 -30.82 -27.74 19.81
N THR A 435 -32.12 -27.58 20.02
CA THR A 435 -33.10 -28.62 19.68
C THR A 435 -33.55 -28.45 18.24
N ALA A 436 -33.49 -29.51 17.43
CA ALA A 436 -34.06 -29.56 16.09
C ALA A 436 -35.16 -30.62 16.04
N ALA A 437 -36.36 -30.24 15.61
CA ALA A 437 -37.48 -31.16 15.43
C ALA A 437 -37.63 -31.50 13.94
N ARG A 438 -37.57 -32.80 13.60
CA ARG A 438 -37.85 -33.28 12.24
C ARG A 438 -38.76 -34.50 12.32
N ASN A 439 -39.90 -34.46 11.64
CA ASN A 439 -40.88 -35.56 11.60
C ASN A 439 -41.23 -36.15 12.99
N GLN A 440 -41.59 -35.29 13.96
CA GLN A 440 -41.94 -35.67 15.34
C GLN A 440 -40.78 -36.24 16.20
N LEU A 441 -39.56 -36.35 15.67
CA LEU A 441 -38.36 -36.64 16.46
C LEU A 441 -37.70 -35.32 16.87
N VAL A 442 -37.45 -35.17 18.17
CA VAL A 442 -36.65 -34.06 18.72
C VAL A 442 -35.21 -34.54 18.84
N SER A 443 -34.31 -33.90 18.11
CA SER A 443 -32.87 -34.10 18.17
C SER A 443 -32.22 -32.95 18.94
N LEU A 444 -31.18 -33.25 19.71
CA LEU A 444 -30.34 -32.25 20.37
C LEU A 444 -29.02 -32.18 19.61
N ASN A 445 -28.73 -31.02 19.02
CA ASN A 445 -27.52 -30.77 18.27
C ASN A 445 -26.62 -29.81 19.05
N ALA A 446 -25.34 -30.15 19.17
CA ALA A 446 -24.33 -29.27 19.74
C ALA A 446 -23.71 -28.44 18.63
N GLU A 447 -23.84 -27.12 18.71
CA GLU A 447 -23.14 -26.19 17.83
C GLU A 447 -21.86 -25.72 18.51
N VAL A 448 -20.69 -26.08 17.95
CA VAL A 448 -19.40 -25.60 18.46
C VAL A 448 -19.29 -24.09 18.25
N LYS A 449 -18.87 -23.36 19.29
CA LYS A 449 -18.63 -21.91 19.31
C LYS A 449 -17.15 -21.56 19.44
N GLY A 450 -16.34 -22.48 19.96
CA GLY A 450 -14.90 -22.46 19.93
C GLY A 450 -14.37 -23.78 20.49
N ALA A 451 -13.08 -24.02 20.33
CA ALA A 451 -12.41 -25.17 20.89
C ALA A 451 -10.94 -24.85 21.12
N HIS A 452 -10.31 -25.59 22.03
CA HIS A 452 -8.88 -25.54 22.27
C HIS A 452 -8.28 -26.92 22.53
N THR A 453 -6.97 -27.04 22.31
CA THR A 453 -6.18 -28.25 22.61
C THR A 453 -4.71 -27.89 22.81
N ASP A 454 -4.02 -28.73 23.57
CA ASP A 454 -2.57 -28.67 23.72
C ASP A 454 -1.86 -29.50 22.64
N ARG A 455 -0.80 -28.93 22.06
CA ARG A 455 0.08 -29.64 21.13
C ARG A 455 1.53 -29.21 21.33
N GLU A 456 2.37 -30.15 21.77
CA GLU A 456 3.78 -29.87 22.08
C GLU A 456 3.88 -28.68 23.07
N ASN A 457 4.66 -27.64 22.75
CA ASN A 457 4.78 -26.40 23.50
C ASN A 457 3.73 -25.33 23.12
N TYR A 458 2.69 -25.65 22.34
CA TYR A 458 1.66 -24.70 21.92
C TYR A 458 0.29 -25.03 22.50
N VAL A 459 -0.52 -23.99 22.70
CA VAL A 459 -1.98 -24.09 22.77
C VAL A 459 -2.55 -23.69 21.41
N ILE A 460 -3.52 -24.47 20.94
CA ILE A 460 -4.24 -24.24 19.69
C ILE A 460 -5.68 -23.91 20.04
N LEU A 461 -6.14 -22.71 19.69
CA LEU A 461 -7.54 -22.31 19.80
C LEU A 461 -8.14 -22.16 18.39
N ALA A 462 -9.38 -22.59 18.18
CA ALA A 462 -10.06 -22.39 16.91
C ALA A 462 -11.57 -22.20 17.06
N ARG A 463 -12.20 -21.71 16.00
CA ARG A 463 -13.66 -21.57 15.91
C ARG A 463 -14.40 -22.92 15.93
N SER A 464 -13.75 -24.00 15.50
CA SER A 464 -14.35 -25.33 15.36
C SER A 464 -13.35 -26.46 15.59
N ILE A 465 -13.87 -27.65 15.88
CA ILE A 465 -13.07 -28.89 16.01
C ILE A 465 -12.47 -29.29 14.64
N GLU A 466 -13.17 -29.01 13.54
CA GLU A 466 -12.65 -29.25 12.18
C GLU A 466 -11.35 -28.48 11.95
N THR A 467 -11.32 -27.20 12.32
CA THR A 467 -10.15 -26.34 12.16
C THR A 467 -8.98 -26.79 13.05
N ILE A 468 -9.24 -27.23 14.29
CA ILE A 468 -8.21 -27.89 15.12
C ILE A 468 -7.68 -29.14 14.42
N THR A 469 -8.56 -29.97 13.87
CA THR A 469 -8.18 -31.22 13.18
C THR A 469 -7.28 -30.93 11.98
N LYS A 470 -7.55 -29.87 11.22
CA LYS A 470 -6.68 -29.42 10.11
C LYS A 470 -5.25 -29.10 10.59
N ALA A 471 -5.11 -28.51 11.78
CA ALA A 471 -3.83 -28.09 12.37
C ALA A 471 -3.02 -29.24 12.99
N ILE A 472 -3.67 -30.29 13.51
CA ILE A 472 -2.99 -31.33 14.31
C ILE A 472 -2.93 -32.71 13.65
N LYS A 473 -3.66 -32.94 12.55
CA LYS A 473 -3.67 -34.26 11.89
C LYS A 473 -2.25 -34.68 11.45
N PRO A 474 -1.93 -35.99 11.50
CA PRO A 474 -0.69 -36.49 10.91
C PRO A 474 -0.60 -36.11 9.43
N ASN A 475 0.58 -35.67 8.98
CA ASN A 475 0.85 -35.25 7.59
C ASN A 475 -0.06 -34.11 7.09
N HIS A 476 -0.47 -33.17 7.95
CA HIS A 476 -1.09 -31.94 7.45
C HIS A 476 -0.09 -31.13 6.61
N THR A 477 -0.61 -30.46 5.60
CA THR A 477 0.15 -29.54 4.75
C THR A 477 0.14 -28.18 5.44
N SER A 478 1.33 -27.69 5.81
CA SER A 478 1.50 -26.39 6.47
C SER A 478 1.47 -25.26 5.45
N ILE A 479 1.12 -24.05 5.88
CA ILE A 479 1.31 -22.82 5.08
C ILE A 479 2.78 -22.63 4.63
N LEU A 480 3.75 -23.17 5.37
CA LEU A 480 5.17 -23.15 4.98
C LEU A 480 5.45 -23.94 3.68
N GLU A 481 4.56 -24.87 3.32
CA GLU A 481 4.63 -25.66 2.09
C GLU A 481 3.81 -25.02 0.95
N GLN A 482 3.04 -23.96 1.23
CA GLN A 482 2.23 -23.25 0.25
C GLN A 482 3.14 -22.45 -0.72
N PRO A 483 3.06 -22.64 -2.05
CA PRO A 483 3.96 -22.00 -3.00
C PRO A 483 3.96 -20.46 -2.93
N ASN A 484 2.78 -19.84 -2.85
CA ASN A 484 2.63 -18.38 -2.79
C ASN A 484 3.25 -17.80 -1.50
N PHE A 485 3.00 -18.44 -0.35
CA PHE A 485 3.60 -18.02 0.91
C PHE A 485 5.14 -18.15 0.89
N LYS A 486 5.67 -19.30 0.44
CA LYS A 486 7.12 -19.54 0.32
C LYS A 486 7.80 -18.50 -0.57
N LYS A 487 7.19 -18.18 -1.70
CA LYS A 487 7.64 -17.15 -2.64
C LYS A 487 7.65 -15.77 -2.00
N ALA A 488 6.60 -15.45 -1.23
CA ALA A 488 6.47 -14.16 -0.60
C ALA A 488 7.51 -13.93 0.50
N ILE A 489 7.69 -14.88 1.44
CA ILE A 489 8.69 -14.73 2.51
C ILE A 489 10.13 -14.73 1.99
N ALA A 490 10.40 -15.36 0.84
CA ALA A 490 11.70 -15.31 0.16
C ALA A 490 11.99 -13.94 -0.49
N SER A 491 10.95 -13.15 -0.78
CA SER A 491 11.06 -11.81 -1.38
C SER A 491 11.12 -10.69 -0.34
N LEU A 492 10.99 -11.04 0.94
CA LEU A 492 11.01 -10.11 2.07
C LEU A 492 12.34 -10.19 2.84
N PRO A 493 12.72 -9.13 3.59
CA PRO A 493 13.91 -9.18 4.46
C PRO A 493 13.85 -10.32 5.47
N THR A 494 14.96 -11.04 5.63
CA THR A 494 15.05 -12.17 6.57
C THR A 494 14.95 -11.72 8.02
N ASN A 495 15.51 -10.55 8.33
CA ASN A 495 15.39 -9.93 9.64
C ASN A 495 14.11 -9.10 9.67
N ASN A 496 13.12 -9.53 10.45
CA ASN A 496 11.82 -8.87 10.55
C ASN A 496 11.12 -9.14 11.91
N ASP A 497 9.94 -8.56 12.13
CA ASP A 497 9.12 -8.76 13.33
C ASP A 497 7.89 -9.65 13.06
N GLY A 498 7.91 -10.45 11.99
CA GLY A 498 6.84 -11.38 11.63
C GLY A 498 6.18 -11.06 10.29
N TYR A 499 5.09 -11.75 9.99
CA TYR A 499 4.42 -11.70 8.70
C TYR A 499 2.90 -11.50 8.85
N VAL A 500 2.33 -10.69 7.97
CA VAL A 500 0.90 -10.66 7.66
C VAL A 500 0.76 -11.10 6.20
N TYR A 501 0.28 -12.31 5.97
CA TYR A 501 0.02 -12.88 4.65
C TYR A 501 -1.46 -12.90 4.33
N LEU A 502 -1.80 -12.56 3.10
CA LEU A 502 -3.15 -12.58 2.53
C LEU A 502 -3.11 -13.33 1.20
N ASP A 503 -3.86 -14.41 1.09
CA ASP A 503 -4.12 -15.12 -0.15
C ASP A 503 -5.28 -14.42 -0.88
N TRP A 504 -4.93 -13.53 -1.80
CA TRP A 504 -5.94 -12.76 -2.52
C TRP A 504 -6.72 -13.64 -3.49
N GLU A 505 -6.03 -14.51 -4.22
CA GLU A 505 -6.63 -15.39 -5.22
C GLU A 505 -7.74 -16.26 -4.61
N THR A 506 -7.48 -16.87 -3.46
CA THR A 506 -8.45 -17.74 -2.77
C THR A 506 -9.49 -16.94 -1.99
N GLY A 507 -9.07 -15.85 -1.34
CA GLY A 507 -9.92 -15.08 -0.43
C GLY A 507 -10.82 -14.04 -1.09
N LYS A 508 -10.54 -13.63 -2.34
CA LYS A 508 -11.21 -12.52 -3.04
C LYS A 508 -12.73 -12.56 -2.95
N SER A 509 -13.34 -13.70 -3.28
CA SER A 509 -14.80 -13.84 -3.29
C SER A 509 -15.44 -13.62 -1.91
N ILE A 510 -14.75 -14.05 -0.84
CA ILE A 510 -15.20 -13.91 0.55
C ILE A 510 -15.03 -12.45 1.00
N PHE A 511 -13.89 -11.83 0.67
CA PHE A 511 -13.60 -10.45 1.00
C PHE A 511 -14.58 -9.48 0.32
N GLU A 512 -14.88 -9.68 -0.96
CA GLU A 512 -15.87 -8.88 -1.68
C GLU A 512 -17.28 -8.97 -1.09
N GLN A 513 -17.66 -10.13 -0.55
CA GLN A 513 -18.96 -10.32 0.09
C GLN A 513 -19.04 -9.63 1.45
N LYS A 514 -17.97 -9.72 2.25
CA LYS A 514 -17.94 -9.21 3.62
C LYS A 514 -17.55 -7.73 3.73
N LEU A 515 -16.79 -7.22 2.77
CA LEU A 515 -16.25 -5.86 2.77
C LEU A 515 -16.57 -5.18 1.43
N PRO A 516 -17.74 -4.55 1.29
CA PRO A 516 -18.16 -3.91 0.04
C PRO A 516 -17.18 -2.87 -0.50
N ILE A 517 -16.39 -2.24 0.38
CA ILE A 517 -15.34 -1.28 0.02
C ILE A 517 -14.27 -1.89 -0.89
N ILE A 518 -14.01 -3.20 -0.77
CA ILE A 518 -13.01 -3.90 -1.58
C ILE A 518 -13.38 -3.87 -3.06
N ARG A 519 -14.67 -4.02 -3.39
CA ARG A 519 -15.15 -3.93 -4.78
C ARG A 519 -14.92 -2.55 -5.38
N VAL A 520 -15.07 -1.49 -4.58
CA VAL A 520 -14.86 -0.11 -5.05
C VAL A 520 -13.39 0.13 -5.37
N VAL A 521 -12.48 -0.34 -4.51
CA VAL A 521 -11.04 -0.23 -4.73
C VAL A 521 -10.58 -1.09 -5.91
N GLU A 522 -11.14 -2.29 -6.05
CA GLU A 522 -10.87 -3.16 -7.20
C GLU A 522 -11.27 -2.50 -8.52
N LEU A 523 -12.45 -1.88 -8.59
CA LEU A 523 -12.90 -1.20 -9.82
C LEU A 523 -11.98 -0.04 -10.23
N ALA A 524 -11.33 0.62 -9.27
CA ALA A 524 -10.41 1.73 -9.54
C ALA A 524 -9.03 1.27 -10.06
N ALA A 525 -8.62 0.03 -9.76
CA ALA A 525 -7.32 -0.53 -10.12
C ALA A 525 -7.46 -1.98 -10.63
N GLN A 526 -8.46 -2.22 -11.49
CA GLN A 526 -8.90 -3.57 -11.86
C GLN A 526 -7.76 -4.43 -12.44
N SER A 527 -6.92 -3.84 -13.30
CA SER A 527 -5.76 -4.53 -13.88
C SER A 527 -4.76 -4.99 -12.81
N PHE A 528 -4.52 -4.20 -11.76
CA PHE A 528 -3.63 -4.62 -10.68
C PHE A 528 -4.23 -5.79 -9.87
N PHE A 529 -5.49 -5.67 -9.46
CA PHE A 529 -6.15 -6.67 -8.62
C PHE A 529 -6.53 -7.96 -9.37
N SER A 530 -6.60 -7.94 -10.70
CA SER A 530 -6.78 -9.15 -11.52
C SER A 530 -5.53 -10.03 -11.56
N HIS A 531 -4.34 -9.44 -11.40
CA HIS A 531 -3.07 -10.15 -11.38
C HIS A 531 -2.53 -10.44 -9.97
N LEU A 532 -3.13 -9.86 -8.93
CA LEU A 532 -2.72 -10.09 -7.55
C LEU A 532 -3.02 -11.54 -7.14
N LYS A 533 -2.00 -12.28 -6.70
CA LYS A 533 -2.15 -13.64 -6.14
C LYS A 533 -2.16 -13.61 -4.62
N SER A 534 -1.21 -12.90 -4.05
CA SER A 534 -1.07 -12.76 -2.60
C SER A 534 -0.40 -11.45 -2.22
N LEU A 535 -0.61 -11.04 -0.98
CA LEU A 535 0.02 -9.87 -0.37
C LEU A 535 0.67 -10.30 0.94
N THR A 536 1.92 -9.92 1.16
CA THR A 536 2.61 -10.18 2.44
C THR A 536 3.27 -8.93 2.98
N LEU A 537 2.92 -8.53 4.19
CA LEU A 537 3.53 -7.43 4.91
C LEU A 537 4.46 -7.97 6.01
N THR A 538 5.58 -7.28 6.24
CA THR A 538 6.49 -7.54 7.34
C THR A 538 7.02 -6.25 7.94
N SER A 539 7.15 -6.16 9.26
CA SER A 539 7.73 -4.99 9.92
C SER A 539 9.25 -5.15 10.07
N LEU A 540 9.97 -4.04 9.92
CA LEU A 540 11.44 -3.97 10.01
C LEU A 540 11.89 -3.18 11.26
N GLY A 541 11.05 -3.15 12.30
CA GLY A 541 11.27 -2.34 13.49
C GLY A 541 11.25 -0.84 13.19
N SER A 542 12.11 -0.09 13.88
CA SER A 542 12.16 1.37 13.82
C SER A 542 13.60 1.89 13.73
N GLU A 543 13.79 2.98 13.01
CA GLU A 543 15.07 3.66 12.88
C GLU A 543 14.86 5.17 13.02
N ASN A 544 15.57 5.82 13.95
CA ASN A 544 15.44 7.27 14.20
C ASN A 544 13.98 7.74 14.45
N GLY A 545 13.19 6.93 15.17
CA GLY A 545 11.77 7.23 15.44
C GLY A 545 10.83 7.02 14.24
N ILE A 546 11.29 6.30 13.21
CA ILE A 546 10.52 5.98 12.00
C ILE A 546 10.25 4.48 11.98
N ARG A 547 8.97 4.09 12.04
CA ARG A 547 8.54 2.70 11.82
C ARG A 547 8.69 2.33 10.36
N ARG A 548 9.22 1.13 10.11
CA ARG A 548 9.38 0.61 8.76
C ARG A 548 8.67 -0.72 8.57
N ALA A 549 8.13 -0.89 7.38
CA ALA A 549 7.60 -2.17 6.93
C ALA A 549 7.85 -2.34 5.43
N THR A 550 7.92 -3.60 5.00
CA THR A 550 7.98 -3.99 3.59
C THR A 550 6.73 -4.79 3.26
N ILE A 551 6.14 -4.53 2.10
CA ILE A 551 4.98 -5.22 1.56
C ILE A 551 5.39 -5.83 0.23
N TYR A 552 5.15 -7.12 0.06
CA TYR A 552 5.35 -7.81 -1.21
C TYR A 552 3.98 -8.12 -1.84
N PHE A 553 3.80 -7.68 -3.08
CA PHE A 553 2.66 -7.99 -3.91
C PHE A 553 3.08 -9.06 -4.90
N ASN A 554 2.60 -10.29 -4.70
CA ASN A 554 2.84 -11.40 -5.63
C ASN A 554 1.89 -11.23 -6.81
N LEU A 555 2.43 -10.86 -7.96
CA LEU A 555 1.66 -10.65 -9.18
C LEU A 555 1.92 -11.78 -10.16
N ASP A 556 0.87 -12.20 -10.85
CA ASP A 556 0.94 -13.17 -11.92
C ASP A 556 0.42 -12.54 -13.21
N PHE A 557 1.36 -12.27 -14.10
CA PHE A 557 1.09 -11.78 -15.44
C PHE A 557 1.06 -12.92 -16.47
N SER A 558 0.96 -14.18 -16.00
CA SER A 558 0.83 -15.38 -16.83
C SER A 558 -0.60 -15.82 -17.12
#